data_AF-A0A918MW98-F1
#
_entry.id   AF-A0A918MW98-F1
#
_cell.length_a   1.000
_cell.length_b   1.000
_cell.length_c   1.000
_cell.angle_alpha   90.00
_cell.angle_beta   90.00
_cell.angle_gamma   90.00
#
_symmetry.space_group_name_H-M   'P 1'
#
loop_
_entity.id
_entity.type
_entity.pdbx_description
1 polymer ?
#
loop_
_entity_poly.entity_id
_entity_poly.type
_entity_poly.pdbx_seq_one_letter_code
_entity_poly.pdbx_strand_id
1 'polypeptide(L)' 'MEKEKEQKLMLMDPDTGEVHSLQHWIATKPMWEGSLTNPMEGLIEVVKDANGKWVPKHEKGIG' A
#
# COMPACT_ATOMS: atom_id res chain seq x y z
N MET A 1 20.10 14.31 13.47
CA MET A 1 19.37 13.03 13.56
C MET A 1 18.06 13.21 12.82
N GLU A 2 18.11 13.15 11.49
CA GLU A 2 16.90 13.11 10.68
C GLU A 2 16.31 11.71 10.87
N LYS A 3 15.34 11.60 11.80
CA LYS A 3 14.39 10.50 11.73
C LYS A 3 13.56 10.78 10.49
N GLU A 4 14.06 10.37 9.33
CA GLU A 4 13.24 10.12 8.17
C GLU A 4 12.06 9.31 8.70
N LYS A 5 10.90 9.95 8.81
CA LYS A 5 9.65 9.25 9.06
C LYS A 5 9.51 8.39 7.81
N GLU A 6 9.99 7.15 7.88
CA GLU A 6 9.67 6.12 6.91
C GLU A 6 8.15 6.19 6.77
N GLN A 7 7.70 6.81 5.69
CA GLN A 7 6.30 6.82 5.33
C GLN A 7 6.03 5.36 4.99
N LYS A 8 5.58 4.60 5.99
CA LYS A 8 5.24 3.19 5.82
C LYS A 8 4.27 3.13 4.66
N LEU A 9 4.67 2.44 3.60
CA LEU A 9 3.82 2.19 2.44
C LEU A 9 2.57 1.48 2.92
N MET A 10 1.42 2.14 2.80
CA MET A 10 0.11 1.60 3.15
C MET A 10 -0.59 1.22 1.86
N LEU A 11 -1.10 0.00 1.84
CA LEU A 11 -1.69 -0.62 0.68
C LEU A 11 -3.08 -1.14 1.06
N MET A 12 -4.04 -0.88 0.18
CA MET A 12 -5.42 -1.33 0.29
C MET A 12 -5.67 -2.50 -0.65
N ASP A 13 -6.31 -3.54 -0.15
CA ASP A 13 -6.89 -4.60 -0.97
C ASP A 13 -8.21 -4.08 -1.57
N PRO A 14 -8.34 -4.00 -2.91
CA PRO A 14 -9.56 -3.48 -3.55
C PRO A 14 -10.76 -4.44 -3.44
N ASP A 15 -10.53 -5.73 -3.22
CA ASP A 15 -11.58 -6.73 -3.10
C ASP A 15 -12.22 -6.70 -1.71
N THR A 16 -11.41 -6.47 -0.65
CA THR A 16 -11.89 -6.46 0.74
C THR A 16 -12.00 -5.06 1.36
N GLY A 17 -11.28 -4.08 0.83
CA GLY A 17 -11.13 -2.74 1.41
C GLY A 17 -10.18 -2.66 2.61
N GLU A 18 -9.48 -3.75 2.94
CA GLU A 18 -8.54 -3.78 4.06
C GLU A 18 -7.28 -2.99 3.76
N VAL A 19 -6.82 -2.17 4.72
CA VAL A 19 -5.63 -1.32 4.57
C VAL A 19 -4.55 -1.73 5.55
N HIS A 20 -3.43 -2.20 5.01
CA HIS A 20 -2.27 -2.64 5.80
C HIS A 20 -0.95 -2.16 5.21
N SER A 21 0.12 -2.26 5.99
CA SER A 21 1.46 -1.93 5.50
C SER A 21 1.97 -3.02 4.54
N LEU A 22 2.87 -2.65 3.63
CA LEU A 22 3.53 -3.62 2.74
C LEU A 22 4.12 -4.82 3.49
N GLN A 23 4.78 -4.59 4.63
CA GLN A 23 5.35 -5.65 5.47
C GLN A 23 4.29 -6.64 5.96
N HIS A 24 3.09 -6.15 6.29
CA HIS A 24 2.00 -7.03 6.70
C HIS A 24 1.52 -7.88 5.51
N TRP A 25 1.36 -7.28 4.34
CA TRP A 25 0.96 -8.01 3.14
C TRP A 25 1.97 -9.08 2.71
N ILE A 26 3.27 -8.76 2.76
CA ILE A 26 4.33 -9.74 2.52
C ILE A 26 4.26 -10.88 3.55
N ALA A 27 4.03 -10.56 4.83
CA ALA A 27 3.93 -11.57 5.89
C ALA A 27 2.66 -12.44 5.78
N THR A 28 1.54 -11.89 5.29
CA THR A 28 0.28 -12.64 5.15
C THR A 28 0.19 -13.42 3.85
N LYS A 29 0.99 -13.07 2.82
CA LYS A 29 1.00 -13.73 1.51
C LYS A 29 2.37 -14.36 1.25
N PRO A 30 2.70 -15.51 1.86
CA PRO A 30 4.00 -16.17 1.70
C PRO A 30 4.32 -16.57 0.25
N MET A 31 3.31 -16.74 -0.62
CA MET A 31 3.51 -17.00 -2.05
C MET A 31 4.14 -15.83 -2.82
N TRP A 32 4.27 -14.65 -2.21
CA TRP A 32 4.95 -13.50 -2.79
C TRP A 32 6.47 -13.55 -2.63
N GLU A 33 6.98 -14.29 -1.64
CA GLU A 33 8.39 -14.61 -1.57
C GLU A 33 8.73 -15.62 -2.68
N GLY A 34 9.18 -15.10 -3.83
CA GLY A 34 9.66 -15.91 -4.95
C GLY A 34 8.80 -15.88 -6.22
N SER A 35 7.67 -15.16 -6.22
CA SER A 35 6.94 -14.91 -7.47
C SER A 35 7.58 -13.77 -8.26
N LEU A 36 7.80 -13.95 -9.56
CA LEU A 36 8.30 -12.93 -10.49
C LEU A 36 7.28 -11.83 -10.78
N THR A 37 6.01 -12.08 -10.46
CA THR A 37 4.91 -11.10 -10.52
C THR A 37 4.95 -10.23 -9.28
N ASN A 38 4.82 -8.92 -9.47
CA ASN A 38 5.04 -7.97 -8.40
C ASN A 38 3.98 -8.23 -7.29
N PRO A 39 4.36 -8.48 -6.03
CA PRO A 39 3.40 -8.73 -4.94
C PRO A 39 2.36 -7.61 -4.78
N MET A 40 2.69 -6.42 -5.28
CA MET A 40 1.82 -5.24 -5.25
C MET A 40 0.87 -5.14 -6.45
N GLU A 41 0.93 -6.03 -7.45
CA GLU A 41 0.16 -5.91 -8.71
C GLU A 41 -1.38 -5.97 -8.55
N GLY A 42 -1.90 -6.20 -7.34
CA GLY A 42 -3.33 -6.10 -7.05
C GLY A 42 -3.68 -5.14 -5.91
N LEU A 43 -2.70 -4.51 -5.26
CA LEU A 43 -2.94 -3.63 -4.12
C LEU A 43 -2.87 -2.16 -4.52
N ILE A 44 -3.76 -1.35 -3.97
CA ILE A 44 -3.81 0.08 -4.21
C ILE A 44 -3.01 0.79 -3.14
N GLU A 45 -1.97 1.53 -3.52
CA GLU A 45 -1.28 2.40 -2.57
C GLU A 45 -2.21 3.49 -2.06
N VAL A 46 -2.37 3.59 -0.74
CA VAL A 46 -3.26 4.56 -0.10
C VAL A 46 -2.51 5.45 0.89
N VAL A 47 -3.00 6.67 1.03
CA VAL A 47 -2.52 7.67 1.99
C VAL A 47 -3.71 8.22 2.78
N LYS A 48 -3.45 8.82 3.94
CA LYS A 48 -4.51 9.54 4.65
C LYS A 48 -4.69 10.94 4.06
N ASP A 49 -5.93 11.29 3.72
CA ASP A 49 -6.31 12.65 3.36
C ASP A 49 -6.32 13.58 4.59
N ALA A 50 -6.68 14.85 4.39
CA ALA A 50 -6.78 15.84 5.48
C ALA A 50 -7.83 15.48 6.55
N ASN A 51 -8.77 14.58 6.23
CA ASN A 51 -9.81 14.09 7.13
C ASN A 51 -9.40 12.77 7.83
N GLY A 52 -8.20 12.26 7.56
CA GLY A 52 -7.70 11.00 8.09
C GLY A 52 -8.26 9.75 7.39
N LYS A 53 -8.94 9.90 6.25
CA LYS A 53 -9.48 8.80 5.44
C LYS A 53 -8.42 8.26 4.50
N TRP A 54 -8.37 6.94 4.33
CA TRP A 54 -7.53 6.31 3.33
C TRP A 54 -8.06 6.59 1.93
N VAL A 55 -7.21 7.17 1.08
CA VAL A 55 -7.50 7.48 -0.32
C VAL A 55 -6.35 6.97 -1.18
N PRO A 56 -6.60 6.53 -2.43
CA PRO A 56 -5.54 6.15 -3.34
C PRO A 56 -4.50 7.28 -3.49
N LYS A 57 -3.22 6.97 -3.33
CA LYS A 57 -2.12 7.92 -3.50
C LYS A 57 -1.99 8.37 -4.96
N HIS A 58 -2.32 7.47 -5.89
CA HIS A 58 -2.31 7.72 -7.33
C HIS A 58 -3.70 8.15 -7.84
N GLU A 59 -4.15 9.33 -7.45
CA GLU A 59 -4.99 10.17 -8.30
C GLU A 59 -4.20 11.43 -8.68
N LYS A 60 -3.08 11.25 -9.41
CA LYS A 60 -2.56 12.30 -10.28
C LYS A 60 -2.95 11.99 -11.72
N GLY A 61 -4.15 12.45 -12.06
CA GLY A 61 -4.52 13.06 -13.34
C GLY A 61 -4.11 12.35 -14.63
N ILE A 62 -5.12 11.87 -15.34
CA ILE A 62 -5.21 12.15 -16.77
C ILE A 62 -5.09 13.68 -16.95
N GLY A 63 -4.18 14.11 -17.80
CA GLY A 63 -3.99 15.50 -18.21
C GLY A 63 -2.91 15.60 -19.28
#